data_AF-A0A8J8SCN1-F1
#
_entry.id   AF-A0A8J8SCN1-F1
#
_cell.length_a   1.000
_cell.length_b   1.000
_cell.length_c   1.000
_cell.angle_alpha   90.00
_cell.angle_beta   90.00
_cell.angle_gamma   90.00
#
_symmetry.space_group_name_H-M   'P 1'
#
loop_
_entity.id
_entity.type
_entity.pdbx_description
1 polymer ?
#
loop_
_entity_poly.entity_id
_entity_poly.type
_entity_poly.pdbx_seq_one_letter_code
_entity_poly.pdbx_strand_id
1 'polypeptide(L)'
;MFSADYYRLVEEKWFCLWDYMWLENPKRNQVFTSFCSFVGIEFDNMYDFIESKVERVRKPLIKEYKQTEEYKTSKKHDGIITAHRKAKKEFEEKYGTCTYDMCYTVFGELWNTKKLEQIKAIYKTKQKYKEQYSNYYNNNSYSNSNYDYSSLFSATSAYTDKEKDMLKTIYKRMATVFHPDNKNGDEGIMKFINSKLKNEWGI
;
A
#
# COMPACT_ATOMS: atom_id res chain seq x y z
N MET A 1 -1.16 -1.88 15.79
CA MET A 1 -1.71 -1.40 17.07
C MET A 1 -2.87 -0.48 16.74
N PHE A 2 -4.08 -1.04 16.65
CA PHE A 2 -5.28 -0.23 16.39
C PHE A 2 -5.69 0.38 17.72
N SER A 3 -5.33 1.65 17.93
CA SER A 3 -5.96 2.43 18.99
C SER A 3 -7.43 2.53 18.62
N ALA A 4 -8.28 1.75 19.29
CA ALA A 4 -9.70 2.01 19.29
C ALA A 4 -9.86 3.37 19.95
N ASP A 5 -10.11 4.38 19.14
CA ASP A 5 -10.34 5.73 19.63
C ASP A 5 -11.53 5.68 20.60
N TYR A 6 -11.48 6.43 21.71
CA TYR A 6 -12.54 6.45 22.71
C TYR A 6 -13.93 6.67 22.07
N TYR A 7 -13.96 7.48 21.01
CA TYR A 7 -15.15 7.77 20.21
C TYR A 7 -15.65 6.60 19.37
N ARG A 8 -14.76 5.70 18.92
CA ARG A 8 -15.17 4.48 18.20
C ARG A 8 -15.95 3.52 19.07
N LEU A 9 -15.70 3.46 20.39
CA LEU A 9 -16.50 2.62 21.30
C LEU A 9 -17.96 3.11 21.42
N VAL A 10 -18.18 4.41 21.20
CA VAL A 10 -19.51 5.05 21.27
C VAL A 10 -20.23 4.95 19.92
N GLU A 11 -19.51 5.02 18.81
CA GLU A 11 -20.08 5.07 17.46
C GLU A 11 -20.09 3.73 16.71
N GLU A 12 -19.04 2.92 16.88
CA GLU A 12 -18.91 1.59 16.31
C GLU A 12 -19.26 0.60 17.42
N LYS A 13 -20.21 -0.32 17.18
CA LYS A 13 -20.59 -1.38 18.13
C LYS A 13 -19.45 -2.41 18.29
N TRP A 14 -18.26 -1.95 18.63
CA TRP A 14 -16.97 -2.64 18.44
C TRP A 14 -16.68 -3.72 19.49
N PHE A 15 -17.64 -3.94 20.40
CA PHE A 15 -17.67 -5.12 21.25
C PHE A 15 -19.14 -5.42 21.53
N CYS A 16 -19.75 -6.26 20.70
CA CYS A 16 -21.14 -6.65 20.92
C CYS A 16 -21.19 -7.93 21.76
N LEU A 17 -22.25 -8.11 22.56
CA LEU A 17 -22.43 -9.30 23.39
C LEU A 17 -22.33 -10.59 22.54
N TRP A 18 -22.69 -10.52 21.25
CA TRP A 18 -22.48 -11.58 20.27
C TRP A 18 -21.01 -12.01 20.13
N ASP A 19 -20.05 -11.08 20.04
CA ASP A 19 -18.61 -11.43 19.93
C ASP A 19 -18.13 -12.18 21.17
N TYR A 20 -18.70 -11.86 22.33
CA TYR A 20 -18.38 -12.51 23.61
C TYR A 20 -19.06 -13.89 23.75
N MET A 21 -20.27 -14.04 23.22
CA MET A 21 -21.06 -15.27 23.21
C MET A 21 -20.58 -16.30 22.18
N TRP A 22 -20.08 -15.86 21.02
CA TRP A 22 -19.69 -16.73 19.89
C TRP A 22 -18.37 -17.47 20.11
N LEU A 23 -17.55 -17.03 21.08
CA LEU A 23 -16.37 -17.77 21.50
C LEU A 23 -16.81 -19.00 22.30
N GLU A 24 -16.87 -20.17 21.65
CA GLU A 24 -17.24 -21.46 22.25
C GLU A 24 -16.42 -21.74 23.52
N ASN A 25 -16.99 -21.35 24.66
CA ASN A 25 -16.40 -21.59 25.96
C ASN A 25 -17.48 -22.17 26.88
N PRO A 26 -17.40 -23.46 27.24
CA PRO A 26 -18.47 -24.14 27.97
C PRO A 26 -18.77 -23.51 29.35
N LYS A 27 -17.81 -22.83 29.97
CA LYS A 27 -18.04 -22.09 31.22
C LYS A 27 -18.88 -20.83 31.05
N ARG A 28 -18.85 -20.20 29.86
CA ARG A 28 -19.63 -18.98 29.56
C ARG A 28 -21.10 -19.31 29.30
N ASN A 29 -21.37 -20.42 28.63
CA ASN A 29 -22.75 -20.88 28.39
C ASN A 29 -23.49 -21.12 29.70
N GLN A 30 -22.82 -21.68 30.72
CA GLN A 30 -23.44 -21.90 32.03
C GLN A 30 -23.87 -20.59 32.72
N VAL A 31 -23.06 -19.53 32.62
CA VAL A 31 -23.38 -18.21 33.20
C VAL A 31 -24.60 -17.60 32.51
N PHE A 32 -24.66 -17.68 31.17
CA PHE A 32 -25.78 -17.17 30.39
C PHE A 32 -27.06 -17.97 30.60
N THR A 33 -26.99 -19.30 30.64
CA THR A 33 -28.15 -20.15 30.99
C THR A 33 -28.66 -19.84 32.41
N SER A 34 -27.76 -19.67 33.38
CA SER A 34 -28.15 -19.33 34.76
C SER A 34 -28.82 -17.95 34.84
N PHE A 35 -28.29 -16.97 34.10
CA PHE A 35 -28.92 -15.66 33.97
C PHE A 35 -30.31 -15.73 33.32
N CYS A 36 -30.46 -16.48 32.23
CA CYS A 36 -31.75 -16.67 31.55
C CYS A 36 -32.79 -17.27 32.49
N SER A 37 -32.43 -18.31 33.23
CA SER A 37 -33.30 -18.93 34.24
C SER A 37 -33.67 -17.97 35.37
N PHE A 38 -32.74 -17.13 35.81
CA PHE A 38 -32.98 -16.12 36.85
C PHE A 38 -33.94 -15.01 36.40
N VAL A 39 -33.77 -14.52 35.17
CA VAL A 39 -34.60 -13.45 34.61
C VAL A 39 -35.93 -13.99 34.05
N GLY A 40 -36.04 -15.30 33.83
CA GLY A 40 -37.23 -15.95 33.29
C GLY A 40 -37.39 -15.72 31.78
N ILE A 41 -36.28 -15.75 31.04
CA ILE A 41 -36.25 -15.57 29.58
C ILE A 41 -35.63 -16.79 28.90
N GLU A 42 -36.01 -17.04 27.66
CA GLU A 42 -35.36 -18.06 26.83
C GLU A 42 -33.98 -17.58 26.37
N PHE A 43 -33.04 -18.52 26.22
CA PHE A 43 -31.66 -18.22 25.82
C PHE A 43 -31.59 -17.48 24.48
N ASP A 44 -32.41 -17.88 23.52
CA ASP A 44 -32.48 -17.24 22.19
C ASP A 44 -32.92 -15.78 22.27
N ASN A 45 -33.71 -15.42 23.29
CA ASN A 45 -34.19 -14.04 23.53
C ASN A 45 -33.24 -13.23 24.44
N MET A 46 -32.18 -13.85 24.99
CA MET A 46 -31.28 -13.22 25.95
C MET A 46 -30.53 -12.03 25.35
N TYR A 47 -30.01 -12.19 24.13
CA TYR A 47 -29.26 -11.14 23.46
C TYR A 47 -30.12 -9.89 23.26
N ASP A 48 -31.31 -10.06 22.67
CA ASP A 48 -32.24 -8.96 22.41
C ASP A 48 -32.73 -8.31 23.71
N PHE A 49 -32.96 -9.11 24.75
CA PHE A 49 -33.29 -8.59 26.08
C PHE A 49 -32.18 -7.68 26.62
N ILE A 50 -30.93 -8.15 26.64
CA ILE A 50 -29.80 -7.39 27.16
C ILE A 50 -29.56 -6.14 26.30
N GLU A 51 -29.51 -6.28 24.97
CA GLU A 51 -29.30 -5.16 24.05
C GLU A 51 -30.42 -4.13 24.21
N SER A 52 -31.68 -4.52 24.42
CA SER A 52 -32.76 -3.56 24.67
C SER A 52 -32.56 -2.72 25.94
N LYS A 53 -32.03 -3.33 27.01
CA LYS A 53 -31.73 -2.62 28.28
C LYS A 53 -30.53 -1.70 28.11
N VAL A 54 -29.48 -2.17 27.42
CA VAL A 54 -28.30 -1.37 27.11
C VAL A 54 -28.67 -0.19 26.22
N GLU A 55 -29.46 -0.40 25.16
CA GLU A 55 -29.92 0.63 24.23
C GLU A 55 -30.79 1.69 24.93
N ARG A 56 -31.60 1.30 25.92
CA ARG A 56 -32.38 2.26 26.73
C ARG A 56 -31.49 3.31 27.41
N VAL A 57 -30.29 2.93 27.84
CA VAL A 57 -29.32 3.83 28.48
C VAL A 57 -28.41 4.49 27.43
N ARG A 58 -27.94 3.71 26.45
CA ARG A 58 -27.00 4.15 25.41
C ARG A 58 -27.59 5.24 24.52
N LYS A 59 -28.83 5.11 24.05
CA LYS A 59 -29.46 6.08 23.12
C LYS A 59 -29.51 7.51 23.66
N PRO A 60 -30.07 7.78 24.86
CA PRO A 60 -30.10 9.14 25.39
C PRO A 60 -28.68 9.68 25.64
N LEU A 61 -27.78 8.85 26.19
CA LEU A 61 -26.38 9.25 26.42
C LEU A 61 -25.68 9.67 25.12
N ILE A 62 -25.80 8.87 24.05
CA ILE A 62 -25.25 9.22 22.73
C ILE A 62 -25.89 10.49 22.19
N LYS A 63 -27.21 10.65 22.36
CA LYS A 63 -27.93 11.85 21.90
C LYS A 63 -27.41 13.10 22.60
N GLU A 64 -27.25 13.07 23.92
CA GLU A 64 -26.69 14.17 24.71
C GLU A 64 -25.23 14.43 24.33
N TYR A 65 -24.43 13.39 24.23
CA TYR A 65 -23.02 13.47 23.83
C TYR A 65 -22.86 14.13 22.45
N LYS A 66 -23.69 13.77 21.47
CA LYS A 66 -23.66 14.37 20.12
C LYS A 66 -23.99 15.87 20.09
N GLN A 67 -24.63 16.40 21.13
CA GLN A 67 -24.92 17.83 21.26
C GLN A 67 -23.76 18.62 21.87
N THR A 68 -22.80 17.94 22.49
CA THR A 68 -21.62 18.57 23.11
C THR A 68 -20.72 19.24 22.06
N GLU A 69 -20.01 20.29 22.48
CA GLU A 69 -18.99 20.92 21.64
C GLU A 69 -17.78 20.03 21.39
N GLU A 70 -17.46 19.12 22.34
CA GLU A 70 -16.42 18.11 22.16
C GLU A 70 -16.70 17.23 20.95
N TYR A 71 -17.91 16.67 20.87
CA TYR A 71 -18.31 15.82 19.74
C TYR A 71 -18.28 16.58 18.41
N LYS A 72 -18.87 17.78 18.37
CA LYS A 72 -18.89 18.61 17.15
C LYS A 72 -17.48 18.96 16.68
N THR A 73 -16.58 19.27 17.61
CA THR A 73 -15.18 19.58 17.33
C THR A 73 -14.42 18.35 16.83
N SER A 74 -14.62 17.21 17.50
CA SER A 74 -14.06 15.91 17.09
C SER A 74 -14.46 15.57 15.64
N LYS A 75 -15.76 15.67 15.30
CA LYS A 75 -16.25 15.45 13.93
C LYS A 75 -15.68 16.40 12.89
N LYS A 76 -15.47 17.68 13.24
CA LYS A 76 -14.80 18.62 12.36
C LYS A 76 -13.34 18.21 12.11
N HIS A 77 -12.61 17.84 13.15
CA HIS A 77 -11.23 17.37 13.03
C HIS A 77 -11.14 16.07 12.21
N ASP A 78 -12.04 15.12 12.43
CA ASP A 78 -12.12 13.88 11.63
C ASP A 78 -12.31 14.18 10.14
N GLY A 79 -13.17 15.16 9.82
CA GLY A 79 -13.37 15.63 8.46
C GLY A 79 -12.09 16.18 7.84
N ILE A 80 -11.36 17.03 8.57
CA ILE A 80 -10.09 17.62 8.12
C ILE A 80 -9.04 16.53 7.90
N ILE A 81 -8.88 15.61 8.85
CA ILE A 81 -7.92 14.51 8.76
C ILE A 81 -8.24 13.60 7.58
N THR A 82 -9.52 13.27 7.37
CA THR A 82 -9.95 12.43 6.26
C THR A 82 -9.69 13.09 4.91
N ALA A 83 -10.03 14.37 4.77
CA ALA A 83 -9.74 15.15 3.57
C ALA A 83 -8.23 15.24 3.30
N HIS A 84 -7.43 15.54 4.32
CA HIS A 84 -5.97 15.58 4.25
C HIS A 84 -5.39 14.25 3.77
N ARG A 85 -5.77 13.13 4.42
CA ARG A 85 -5.27 11.79 4.06
C ARG A 85 -5.61 11.43 2.62
N LYS A 86 -6.82 11.77 2.15
CA LYS A 86 -7.24 11.54 0.77
C LYS A 86 -6.40 12.36 -0.22
N ALA A 87 -6.32 13.67 -0.01
CA ALA A 87 -5.55 14.57 -0.89
C ALA A 87 -4.07 14.19 -0.93
N LYS A 88 -3.48 13.86 0.23
CA LYS A 88 -2.10 13.39 0.34
C LYS A 88 -1.87 12.12 -0.46
N LYS A 89 -2.74 11.12 -0.29
CA LYS A 89 -2.66 9.86 -1.03
C LYS A 89 -2.70 10.09 -2.55
N GLU A 90 -3.70 10.83 -3.03
CA GLU A 90 -3.88 11.11 -4.46
C GLU A 90 -2.68 11.88 -5.07
N PHE A 91 -2.14 12.85 -4.32
CA PHE A 91 -0.98 13.62 -4.76
C PHE A 91 0.29 12.77 -4.79
N GLU A 92 0.55 11.99 -3.74
CA GLU A 92 1.77 11.19 -3.62
C GLU A 92 1.77 9.97 -4.55
N GLU A 93 0.61 9.40 -4.88
CA GLU A 93 0.47 8.40 -5.95
C GLU A 93 0.95 8.95 -7.30
N LYS A 94 0.73 10.25 -7.55
CA LYS A 94 1.13 10.90 -8.79
C LYS A 94 2.59 11.38 -8.76
N TYR A 95 3.00 12.03 -7.69
CA TYR A 95 4.26 12.80 -7.64
C TYR A 95 5.36 12.12 -6.80
N GLY A 96 5.03 11.09 -6.03
CA GLY A 96 5.94 10.34 -5.17
C GLY A 96 5.68 10.58 -3.67
N THR A 97 6.16 9.66 -2.84
CA THR A 97 5.99 9.67 -1.38
C THR A 97 6.55 10.94 -0.73
N CYS A 98 5.90 11.42 0.33
CA CYS A 98 6.28 12.61 1.12
C CYS A 98 6.29 13.93 0.34
N THR A 99 5.74 14.00 -0.87
CA THR A 99 5.76 15.22 -1.68
C THR A 99 4.65 16.20 -1.32
N TYR A 100 3.53 15.72 -0.77
CA TYR A 100 2.38 16.56 -0.43
C TYR A 100 2.71 17.54 0.70
N ASP A 101 3.30 17.05 1.80
CA ASP A 101 3.61 17.83 3.01
C ASP A 101 4.62 18.95 2.73
N MET A 102 5.40 18.83 1.65
CA MET A 102 6.35 19.86 1.24
C MET A 102 5.68 21.07 0.56
N CYS A 103 4.42 20.95 0.17
CA CYS A 103 3.68 21.94 -0.61
C CYS A 103 2.42 22.44 0.10
N TYR A 104 1.71 21.55 0.78
CA TYR A 104 0.38 21.81 1.31
C TYR A 104 0.33 21.66 2.82
N THR A 105 -0.56 22.42 3.46
CA THR A 105 -0.84 22.29 4.90
C THR A 105 -1.79 21.12 5.16
N VAL A 106 -2.04 20.81 6.45
CA VAL A 106 -3.06 19.81 6.85
C VAL A 106 -4.46 20.18 6.35
N PHE A 107 -4.73 21.48 6.14
CA PHE A 107 -6.00 21.98 5.61
C PHE A 107 -6.06 21.98 4.07
N GLY A 108 -4.98 21.59 3.38
CA GLY A 108 -4.90 21.57 1.92
C GLY A 108 -4.54 22.92 1.29
N GLU A 109 -4.10 23.90 2.08
CA GLU A 109 -3.68 25.20 1.58
C GLU A 109 -2.26 25.11 1.03
N LEU A 110 -2.03 25.68 -0.16
CA LEU A 110 -0.71 25.75 -0.77
C LEU A 110 0.13 26.79 -0.01
N TRP A 111 1.21 26.35 0.63
CA TRP A 111 2.11 27.24 1.36
C TRP A 111 3.50 27.33 0.71
N ASN A 112 3.88 26.35 -0.13
CA ASN A 112 5.16 26.33 -0.81
C ASN A 112 5.03 26.10 -2.32
N THR A 113 4.70 27.18 -3.04
CA THR A 113 4.52 27.20 -4.50
C THR A 113 5.77 26.76 -5.24
N LYS A 114 6.96 27.23 -4.83
CA LYS A 114 8.23 26.90 -5.47
C LYS A 114 8.50 25.39 -5.44
N LYS A 115 8.21 24.73 -4.32
CA LYS A 115 8.39 23.28 -4.19
C LYS A 115 7.42 22.49 -5.05
N LEU A 116 6.17 22.97 -5.16
CA LEU A 116 5.16 22.38 -6.04
C LEU A 116 5.59 22.42 -7.50
N GLU A 117 6.13 23.56 -7.95
CA GLU A 117 6.65 23.72 -9.31
C GLU A 117 7.83 22.78 -9.58
N GLN A 118 8.78 22.68 -8.64
CA GLN A 118 9.90 21.75 -8.76
C GLN A 118 9.44 20.29 -8.88
N ILE A 119 8.50 19.87 -8.04
CA ILE A 119 7.95 18.50 -8.07
C ILE A 119 7.27 18.22 -9.41
N LYS A 120 6.44 19.16 -9.91
CA LYS A 120 5.78 19.04 -11.22
C LYS A 120 6.80 18.99 -12.37
N ALA A 121 7.86 19.78 -12.31
CA ALA A 121 8.93 19.77 -13.31
C ALA A 121 9.68 18.42 -13.33
N ILE A 122 10.08 17.92 -12.16
CA ILE A 122 10.73 16.60 -12.03
C ILE A 122 9.84 15.49 -12.59
N TYR A 123 8.54 15.51 -12.26
CA TYR A 123 7.58 14.54 -12.78
C TYR A 123 7.51 14.59 -14.32
N LYS A 124 7.40 15.78 -14.91
CA LYS A 124 7.36 15.96 -16.37
C LYS A 124 8.63 15.43 -17.04
N THR A 125 9.80 15.69 -16.46
CA THR A 125 11.07 15.17 -16.97
C THR A 125 11.12 13.64 -16.91
N LYS A 126 10.66 13.03 -15.80
CA LYS A 126 10.59 11.57 -15.66
C LYS A 126 9.65 10.94 -16.70
N GLN A 127 8.50 11.54 -16.97
CA GLN A 127 7.57 11.03 -17.98
C GLN A 127 8.14 11.08 -19.39
N LYS A 128 8.76 12.21 -19.77
CA LYS A 128 9.45 12.33 -21.07
C LYS A 128 10.52 11.27 -21.25
N TYR A 129 11.33 11.03 -20.20
CA TYR A 129 12.36 10.01 -20.25
C TYR A 129 11.75 8.60 -20.41
N LYS A 130 10.67 8.29 -19.70
CA LYS A 130 9.96 7.01 -19.80
C LYS A 130 9.35 6.80 -21.20
N GLU A 131 8.76 7.84 -21.79
CA GLU A 131 8.23 7.82 -23.15
C GLU A 131 9.34 7.59 -24.19
N GLN A 132 10.44 8.35 -24.10
CA GLN A 132 11.61 8.16 -24.98
C GLN A 132 12.17 6.75 -24.88
N TYR A 133 12.32 6.23 -23.65
CA TYR A 133 12.78 4.87 -23.41
C TYR A 133 11.80 3.84 -23.99
N SER A 134 10.50 3.97 -23.73
CA SER A 134 9.48 3.07 -24.30
C SER A 134 9.47 3.10 -25.83
N ASN A 135 9.61 4.28 -26.44
CA ASN A 135 9.70 4.43 -27.89
C ASN A 135 10.97 3.78 -28.43
N TYR A 136 12.12 3.96 -27.77
CA TYR A 136 13.36 3.30 -28.16
C TYR A 136 13.25 1.77 -28.10
N TYR A 137 12.63 1.21 -27.06
CA TYR A 137 12.41 -0.24 -26.95
C TYR A 137 11.41 -0.77 -27.98
N ASN A 138 10.28 -0.09 -28.17
CA ASN A 138 9.27 -0.51 -29.14
C ASN A 138 9.78 -0.43 -30.59
N ASN A 139 10.53 0.62 -30.94
CA ASN A 139 11.12 0.74 -32.27
C ASN A 139 12.22 -0.31 -32.52
N ASN A 140 13.00 -0.70 -31.49
CA ASN A 140 13.97 -1.79 -31.62
C ASN A 140 13.32 -3.19 -31.65
N SER A 141 12.16 -3.39 -31.02
CA SER A 141 11.42 -4.65 -31.10
C SER A 141 10.74 -4.87 -32.46
N TYR A 142 10.31 -3.81 -33.16
CA TYR A 142 9.80 -3.93 -34.53
C TYR A 142 10.90 -4.00 -35.61
N SER A 143 12.13 -3.60 -35.27
CA SER A 143 13.27 -3.64 -36.20
C SER A 143 14.05 -4.97 -36.17
N ASN A 144 13.70 -5.92 -35.30
CA ASN A 144 14.50 -7.14 -35.11
C ASN A 144 13.71 -8.45 -35.32
N SER A 145 12.72 -8.44 -36.22
CA SER A 145 12.10 -9.67 -36.73
C SER A 145 12.88 -10.22 -37.94
N ASN A 146 14.20 -10.39 -37.84
CA ASN A 146 14.94 -11.11 -38.89
C ASN A 146 16.35 -11.58 -38.51
N TYR A 147 16.54 -12.13 -37.31
CA TYR A 147 17.72 -12.95 -37.07
C TYR A 147 17.33 -14.24 -36.37
N ASP A 148 17.03 -15.21 -37.22
CA ASP A 148 17.07 -16.63 -36.91
C ASP A 148 18.48 -16.98 -36.41
N TYR A 149 18.58 -17.43 -35.16
CA TYR A 149 19.74 -18.18 -34.70
C TYR A 149 19.30 -19.28 -33.76
N SER A 150 18.65 -20.28 -34.37
CA SER A 150 18.87 -21.66 -33.97
C SER A 150 20.38 -21.96 -34.06
N SER A 151 21.09 -22.01 -32.92
CA SER A 151 21.98 -23.12 -32.59
C SER A 151 22.65 -22.97 -31.22
N LEU A 152 22.72 -24.10 -30.51
CA LEU A 152 23.82 -24.53 -29.63
C LEU A 152 24.07 -23.69 -28.35
N PHE A 153 23.60 -24.19 -27.22
CA PHE A 153 24.44 -24.83 -26.19
C PHE A 153 23.67 -24.92 -24.86
N SER A 154 23.45 -26.16 -24.44
CA SER A 154 22.96 -26.54 -23.12
C SER A 154 24.02 -26.22 -22.06
N ALA A 155 24.06 -24.98 -21.59
CA ALA A 155 24.63 -24.67 -20.28
C ALA A 155 23.51 -24.80 -19.25
N THR A 156 23.58 -25.82 -18.39
CA THR A 156 22.72 -25.95 -17.20
C THR A 156 23.07 -24.84 -16.21
N SER A 157 22.64 -23.63 -16.50
CA SER A 157 22.62 -22.53 -15.55
C SER A 157 21.55 -22.84 -14.50
N ALA A 158 21.89 -22.69 -13.21
CA ALA A 158 20.93 -22.89 -12.10
C ALA A 158 19.81 -21.84 -12.05
N TYR A 159 19.81 -20.87 -12.98
CA TYR A 159 18.85 -19.77 -13.05
C TYR A 159 17.62 -20.16 -13.87
N THR A 160 16.45 -19.84 -13.33
CA THR A 160 15.17 -19.91 -14.03
C THR A 160 15.12 -18.90 -15.18
N ASP A 161 14.20 -19.07 -16.14
CA ASP A 161 14.09 -18.17 -17.30
C ASP A 161 13.85 -16.70 -16.90
N LYS A 162 13.08 -16.47 -15.83
CA LYS A 162 12.86 -15.12 -15.28
C LYS A 162 14.13 -14.52 -14.72
N GLU A 163 14.96 -15.31 -14.04
CA GLU A 163 16.25 -14.85 -13.53
C GLU A 163 17.23 -14.60 -14.67
N LYS A 164 17.20 -15.41 -15.74
CA LYS A 164 18.00 -15.14 -16.95
C LYS A 164 17.64 -13.80 -17.60
N ASP A 165 16.36 -13.43 -17.63
CA ASP A 165 15.95 -12.13 -18.16
C ASP A 165 16.42 -10.96 -17.29
N MET A 166 16.45 -11.15 -15.96
CA MET A 166 17.09 -10.20 -15.06
C MET A 166 18.60 -10.11 -15.30
N LEU A 167 19.29 -11.25 -15.43
CA LEU A 167 20.73 -11.32 -15.70
C LEU A 167 21.08 -10.70 -17.06
N LYS A 168 20.27 -10.89 -18.11
CA LYS A 168 20.42 -10.20 -19.41
C LYS A 168 20.30 -8.69 -19.27
N THR A 169 19.38 -8.22 -18.43
CA THR A 169 19.21 -6.78 -18.16
C THR A 169 20.43 -6.22 -17.43
N ILE A 170 20.94 -6.95 -16.45
CA ILE A 170 22.15 -6.60 -15.71
C ILE A 170 23.35 -6.57 -16.66
N TYR A 171 23.54 -7.61 -17.47
CA TYR A 171 24.59 -7.69 -18.49
C TYR A 171 24.57 -6.49 -19.43
N LYS A 172 23.40 -6.11 -19.96
CA LYS A 172 23.28 -4.94 -20.85
C LYS A 172 23.68 -3.64 -20.17
N ARG A 173 23.35 -3.46 -18.89
CA ARG A 173 23.80 -2.29 -18.12
C ARG A 173 25.31 -2.30 -17.91
N MET A 174 25.88 -3.43 -17.52
CA MET A 174 27.34 -3.56 -17.36
C MET A 174 28.06 -3.30 -18.69
N ALA A 175 27.57 -3.87 -19.79
CA ALA A 175 28.11 -3.67 -21.12
C ALA A 175 28.08 -2.21 -21.55
N THR A 176 27.03 -1.46 -21.20
CA THR A 176 26.92 -0.03 -21.52
C THR A 176 27.90 0.81 -20.70
N VAL A 177 28.11 0.45 -19.42
CA VAL A 177 29.00 1.17 -18.51
C VAL A 177 30.46 0.90 -18.85
N PHE A 178 30.82 -0.37 -19.05
CA PHE A 178 32.20 -0.81 -19.24
C PHE A 178 32.61 -0.96 -20.72
N HIS A 179 31.75 -0.58 -21.68
CA HIS A 179 32.12 -0.58 -23.10
C HIS A 179 33.39 0.25 -23.31
N PRO A 180 34.39 -0.23 -24.09
CA PRO A 180 35.62 0.52 -24.34
C PRO A 180 35.37 1.91 -24.96
N ASP A 181 34.24 2.09 -25.67
CA ASP A 181 33.85 3.39 -26.24
C ASP A 181 33.24 4.37 -25.21
N ASN A 182 32.99 3.94 -23.97
CA ASN A 182 32.50 4.81 -22.92
C ASN A 182 33.69 5.55 -22.25
N LYS A 183 33.48 6.80 -21.83
CA LYS A 183 34.48 7.62 -21.13
C LYS A 183 35.02 6.97 -19.85
N ASN A 184 34.21 6.13 -19.20
CA ASN A 184 34.56 5.33 -18.03
C ASN A 184 34.63 3.81 -18.36
N GLY A 185 34.84 3.49 -19.64
CA GLY A 185 34.93 2.12 -20.14
C GLY A 185 36.15 1.38 -19.63
N ASP A 186 36.06 0.05 -19.57
CA ASP A 186 37.18 -0.80 -19.18
C ASP A 186 37.11 -2.10 -19.99
N GLU A 187 38.01 -2.21 -20.96
CA GLU A 187 38.11 -3.36 -21.87
C GLU A 187 38.39 -4.67 -21.11
N GLY A 188 39.17 -4.61 -20.02
CA GLY A 188 39.49 -5.76 -19.18
C GLY A 188 38.26 -6.28 -18.45
N ILE A 189 37.49 -5.38 -17.85
CA ILE A 189 36.21 -5.71 -17.20
C ILE A 189 35.22 -6.26 -18.23
N MET A 190 35.12 -5.65 -19.41
CA MET A 190 34.20 -6.10 -20.46
C MET A 190 34.56 -7.49 -20.98
N LYS A 191 35.85 -7.79 -21.13
CA LYS A 191 36.34 -9.13 -21.51
C LYS A 191 36.02 -10.17 -20.43
N PHE A 192 36.16 -9.82 -19.15
CA PHE A 192 35.78 -10.71 -18.04
C PHE A 192 34.27 -11.02 -18.04
N ILE A 193 33.43 -10.01 -18.22
CA ILE A 193 31.96 -10.17 -18.30
C ILE A 193 31.60 -11.10 -19.47
N ASN A 194 32.18 -10.89 -20.64
CA ASN A 194 31.87 -11.67 -21.84
C ASN A 194 32.37 -13.12 -21.80
N SER A 195 33.54 -13.35 -21.22
CA SER A 195 34.19 -14.67 -21.26
C SER A 195 33.84 -15.58 -20.08
N LYS A 196 33.54 -14.99 -18.90
CA LYS A 196 33.19 -15.76 -17.70
C LYS A 196 31.72 -15.62 -17.33
N LEU A 197 31.30 -14.42 -16.95
CA LEU A 197 29.99 -14.22 -16.35
C LEU A 197 28.85 -14.57 -17.31
N LYS A 198 28.95 -14.15 -18.58
CA LYS A 198 27.96 -14.47 -19.60
C LYS A 198 27.75 -15.99 -19.75
N ASN A 199 28.85 -16.74 -19.77
CA ASN A 199 28.83 -18.20 -19.89
C ASN A 199 28.30 -18.88 -18.62
N GLU A 200 28.72 -18.42 -17.43
CA GLU A 200 28.24 -18.94 -16.13
C GLU A 200 26.74 -18.67 -15.91
N TRP A 201 26.24 -17.54 -16.39
CA TRP A 201 24.83 -17.17 -16.33
C TRP A 201 23.97 -17.88 -17.40
N GLY A 202 24.60 -18.44 -18.44
CA GLY A 202 23.90 -19.09 -19.55
C GLY A 202 23.03 -18.12 -20.35
N ILE A 203 23.55 -16.91 -20.64
CA ILE A 203 22.86 -15.83 -21.38
C ILE A 203 23.65 -15.34 -22.59
#